data_AF-A0A7J9H1G5-F1
#
_entry.id   AF-A0A7J9H1G5-F1
#
_cell.length_a   1.000
_cell.length_b   1.000
_cell.length_c   1.000
_cell.angle_alpha   90.00
_cell.angle_beta   90.00
_cell.angle_gamma   90.00
#
_symmetry.space_group_name_H-M   'P 1'
#
loop_
_entity.id
_entity.type
_entity.pdbx_description
1 polymer ?
#
loop_
_entity_poly.entity_id
_entity_poly.type
_entity_poly.pdbx_seq_one_letter_code
_entity_poly.pdbx_strand_id
1 'polypeptide(L)' 'SQTCNAAITTVVTIAEILKNNGLAIEKKVLTSTVGMKDENKGRVVLKAKIEIVLGKSEKFDLLMNASNVATETDPKDKE' A
#
# COMPACT_ATOMS: atom_id res chain seq x y z
N SER A 1 -15.02 -0.32 -18.82
CA SER A 1 -14.68 1.09 -18.56
C SER A 1 -13.82 1.15 -17.29
N GLN A 2 -12.60 1.69 -17.41
CA GLN A 2 -11.77 2.26 -16.34
C GLN A 2 -11.36 1.42 -15.12
N THR A 3 -10.40 0.50 -15.32
CA THR A 3 -9.61 -0.13 -14.24
C THR A 3 -8.46 0.73 -13.69
N CYS A 4 -8.31 1.98 -14.14
CA CYS A 4 -7.12 2.80 -13.85
C CYS A 4 -7.22 3.61 -12.54
N ASN A 5 -8.44 4.00 -12.13
CA ASN A 5 -8.64 4.78 -10.90
C ASN A 5 -8.61 3.90 -9.65
N ALA A 6 -9.07 2.65 -9.75
CA ALA A 6 -9.17 1.73 -8.62
C ALA A 6 -7.80 1.48 -7.97
N ALA A 7 -6.76 1.25 -8.79
CA ALA A 7 -5.41 0.99 -8.27
C ALA A 7 -4.81 2.20 -7.53
N ILE A 8 -5.04 3.43 -8.03
CA ILE A 8 -4.54 4.64 -7.37
C ILE A 8 -5.21 4.80 -6.01
N THR A 9 -6.53 4.64 -5.93
CA THR A 9 -7.26 4.70 -4.67
C THR A 9 -6.72 3.67 -3.67
N THR A 10 -6.54 2.42 -4.09
CA THR A 10 -6.00 1.36 -3.20
C THR A 10 -4.62 1.73 -2.65
N VAL A 11 -3.71 2.23 -3.49
CA VAL A 11 -2.37 2.63 -3.05
C VAL A 11 -2.43 3.78 -2.03
N VAL A 12 -3.29 4.77 -2.25
CA VAL A 12 -3.51 5.88 -1.31
C VAL A 12 -4.06 5.36 0.01
N THR A 13 -5.12 4.54 -0.04
CA THR A 13 -5.76 3.99 1.16
C THR A 13 -4.81 3.12 1.99
N ILE A 14 -3.98 2.28 1.36
CA ILE A 14 -2.97 1.49 2.10
C ILE A 14 -1.97 2.43 2.79
N ALA A 15 -1.46 3.44 2.09
CA ALA A 15 -0.52 4.38 2.68
C ALA A 15 -1.13 5.16 3.86
N GLU A 16 -2.39 5.55 3.76
CA GLU A 16 -3.14 6.19 4.85
C GLU A 16 -3.30 5.27 6.05
N ILE A 17 -3.73 4.02 5.85
CA ILE A 17 -3.87 3.03 6.93
C ILE A 17 -2.54 2.82 7.66
N LEU A 18 -1.45 2.62 6.91
CA LEU A 18 -0.12 2.40 7.50
C LEU A 18 0.37 3.60 8.31
N LYS A 19 0.10 4.83 7.85
CA LYS A 19 0.43 6.05 8.59
C LYS A 19 -0.43 6.22 9.84
N ASN A 20 -1.74 6.02 9.73
CA ASN A 20 -2.68 6.17 10.83
C ASN A 20 -2.43 5.15 11.95
N ASN A 21 -2.04 3.93 11.59
CA ASN A 21 -1.65 2.90 12.55
C ASN A 21 -0.23 3.12 13.12
N GLY A 22 0.46 4.18 12.71
CA GLY A 22 1.79 4.51 13.19
C GLY A 22 2.86 3.51 12.75
N LEU A 23 2.63 2.74 11.68
CA LEU A 23 3.60 1.77 11.13
C LEU A 23 4.56 2.43 10.14
N ALA A 24 4.10 3.44 9.42
CA ALA A 24 4.90 4.11 8.40
C ALA A 24 4.89 5.62 8.55
N ILE A 25 5.94 6.25 8.03
CA ILE A 25 6.00 7.69 7.76
C ILE A 25 6.11 7.91 6.25
N GLU A 26 5.44 8.93 5.75
CA GLU A 26 5.60 9.34 4.36
C GLU A 26 6.97 9.97 4.15
N LYS A 27 7.65 9.56 3.07
CA LYS A 27 8.89 10.20 2.62
C LYS A 27 8.69 11.00 1.33
N LYS A 28 7.83 10.51 0.44
CA LYS A 28 7.58 11.14 -0.86
C LYS A 28 6.25 10.70 -1.44
N VAL A 29 5.54 11.62 -2.08
CA VAL A 29 4.38 11.33 -2.95
C VAL A 29 4.61 12.01 -4.29
N LEU A 30 4.51 11.25 -5.36
CA LEU A 30 4.63 11.75 -6.73
C LEU A 30 3.43 11.31 -7.56
N THR A 31 2.92 12.22 -8.37
CA THR A 31 1.92 11.93 -9.39
C THR A 31 2.50 12.29 -10.75
N SER A 32 2.22 11.46 -11.74
CA SER A 32 2.63 11.66 -13.12
C SER A 32 1.63 11.02 -14.06
N THR A 33 1.83 11.17 -15.36
CA THR A 33 1.08 10.44 -16.38
C THR A 33 2.03 9.61 -17.22
N VAL A 34 1.56 8.44 -17.64
CA VAL A 34 2.28 7.56 -18.57
C VAL A 34 1.43 7.33 -19.80
N GLY A 35 2.03 7.47 -20.97
CA GLY A 35 1.39 7.13 -22.24
C GLY A 35 1.39 5.61 -22.40
N MET A 36 0.20 5.01 -22.47
CA MET A 36 0.04 3.60 -22.82
C MET A 36 -0.58 3.50 -24.20
N LYS A 37 -0.02 2.64 -25.05
CA LYS A 37 -0.62 2.32 -26.34
C LYS A 37 -1.84 1.44 -26.11
N ASP A 38 -3.02 1.92 -26.51
CA ASP A 38 -4.22 1.10 -26.57
C ASP A 38 -4.16 0.31 -27.88
N GLU A 39 -3.66 -0.93 -27.82
CA GLU A 39 -3.50 -1.82 -28.98
C GLU A 39 -4.84 -2.09 -29.68
N ASN A 40 -5.96 -1.94 -28.98
CA ASN A 40 -7.29 -2.17 -29.52
C ASN A 40 -7.83 -0.97 -30.32
N LYS A 41 -7.24 0.23 -30.17
CA LYS A 41 -7.71 1.46 -30.82
C LYS A 41 -6.63 2.24 -31.57
N GLY A 42 -5.38 1.78 -31.55
CA GLY A 42 -4.25 2.46 -32.19
C GLY A 42 -3.93 3.85 -31.61
N ARG A 43 -4.52 4.21 -30.46
CA ARG A 43 -4.36 5.52 -29.80
C ARG A 43 -3.47 5.39 -28.57
N VAL A 44 -2.65 6.41 -28.31
CA VAL A 44 -1.95 6.54 -27.02
C VAL A 44 -2.91 7.15 -26.01
N VAL A 45 -3.13 6.46 -24.90
CA VAL A 45 -3.95 6.93 -23.77
C VAL A 45 -3.03 7.33 -22.64
N LEU A 46 -3.20 8.54 -22.12
CA LEU A 46 -2.51 9.00 -20.91
C LEU A 46 -3.21 8.41 -19.69
N LYS A 47 -2.48 7.66 -18.87
CA LYS A 47 -2.97 7.15 -17.59
C LYS A 47 -2.23 7.81 -16.45
N ALA A 48 -2.96 8.14 -15.39
CA ALA A 48 -2.37 8.63 -14.16
C ALA A 48 -1.52 7.52 -13.50
N LYS A 49 -0.40 7.93 -12.92
CA LYS A 49 0.54 7.12 -12.14
C LYS A 49 0.76 7.84 -10.82
N ILE A 50 0.77 7.07 -9.73
CA ILE A 50 1.13 7.55 -8.40
C ILE A 50 2.29 6.72 -7.87
N GLU A 51 3.21 7.36 -7.16
CA GLU A 51 4.31 6.72 -6.44
C GLU A 51 4.35 7.27 -5.02
N ILE A 52 4.23 6.39 -4.03
CA ILE A 52 4.29 6.74 -2.61
C ILE A 52 5.49 5.99 -2.00
N VAL A 53 6.47 6.75 -1.50
CA VAL A 53 7.61 6.21 -0.76
C VAL A 53 7.31 6.34 0.73
N LEU A 54 7.28 5.20 1.41
CA LEU A 54 7.08 5.11 2.85
C LEU A 54 8.38 4.67 3.52
N GLY A 55 8.66 5.24 4.69
CA GLY A 55 9.70 4.77 5.60
C GLY A 55 9.09 4.09 6.82
N LYS A 56 9.84 3.20 7.46
CA LYS A 56 9.46 2.65 8.77
C LYS A 56 9.32 3.79 9.79
N SER A 57 8.26 3.76 10.58
CA SER A 57 8.17 4.60 11.77
C SER A 57 9.04 4.04 12.89
N GLU A 58 9.29 4.85 13.92
CA GLU A 58 9.99 4.43 15.14
C GLU A 58 9.27 3.30 15.88
N LYS A 59 7.94 3.18 15.69
CA LYS A 59 7.08 2.19 16.34
C LYS A 59 6.93 0.91 15.53
N PHE A 60 7.49 0.85 14.31
CA PHE A 60 7.24 -0.25 13.38
C PHE A 60 7.63 -1.61 13.97
N ASP A 61 8.87 -1.74 14.44
CA ASP A 61 9.37 -3.03 14.95
C ASP A 61 8.64 -3.43 16.25
N LEU A 62 8.28 -2.46 17.11
CA LEU A 62 7.48 -2.70 18.32
C LEU A 62 6.08 -3.24 17.98
N LEU A 63 5.38 -2.61 17.03
CA LEU A 63 4.02 -2.98 16.64
C LEU A 63 3.97 -4.32 15.89
N MET A 64 4.98 -4.61 15.06
CA MET A 64 5.11 -5.92 14.40
C MET A 64 5.35 -7.03 15.42
N ASN A 65 6.27 -6.82 16.36
CA ASN A 65 6.57 -7.82 17.40
C ASN A 65 5.36 -8.06 18.32
N ALA A 66 4.65 -7.01 18.73
CA ALA A 66 3.43 -7.14 19.54
C ALA A 66 2.32 -7.92 18.82
N SER A 67 2.21 -7.78 17.49
CA SER A 67 1.22 -8.49 16.69
C SER A 67 1.55 -9.98 16.54
N ASN A 68 2.84 -10.34 16.49
CA ASN A 68 3.28 -11.74 16.43
C ASN A 68 3.06 -12.47 17.76
N VAL A 69 3.32 -11.83 18.89
CA VAL A 69 3.13 -12.44 20.23
C VAL A 69 1.64 -12.72 20.51
N ALA A 70 0.73 -11.95 19.95
CA ALA A 70 -0.72 -12.19 20.09
C ALA A 70 -1.24 -13.43 19.34
N THR A 71 -0.42 -14.10 18.52
CA THR A 71 -0.82 -15.29 17.74
C THR A 71 -0.30 -16.63 18.31
N GLU A 72 0.42 -16.61 19.43
CA GLU A 72 0.99 -17.82 20.07
C GLU A 72 0.38 -18.09 21.46
N THR A 73 -0.95 -18.05 21.58
CA THR A 73 -1.67 -18.66 22.71
C THR A 73 -2.74 -19.61 22.20
N ASP A 74 -2.32 -20.73 21.60
CA ASP A 74 -3.11 -21.94 21.47
C ASP A 74 -2.58 -22.94 22.52
N PRO A 75 -3.27 -23.19 23.64
CA PRO A 75 -2.88 -24.26 24.54
C PRO A 75 -3.25 -25.59 23.89
N LYS A 76 -2.28 -26.16 23.15
CA LYS A 76 -2.20 -27.61 22.95
C LYS A 76 -1.79 -28.25 24.27
N ASP A 77 -2.76 -28.50 25.15
CA ASP A 77 -2.62 -29.58 26.13
C ASP A 77 -3.38 -30.81 25.66
N LYS A 78 -2.59 -31.84 25.40
CA LYS A 78 -3.00 -33.23 25.28
C LYS A 78 -3.43 -33.70 26.67
N GLU A 79 -4.62 -34.28 26.77
CA GLU A 79 -4.84 -35.61 27.37
C GLU A 79 -6.19 -36.17 26.90
#